data_AF-A0A1F4UQK9-F1
#
_entry.id   AF-A0A1F4UQK9-F1
#
_cell.length_a   1.000
_cell.length_b   1.000
_cell.length_c   1.000
_cell.angle_alpha   90.00
_cell.angle_beta   90.00
_cell.angle_gamma   90.00
#
_symmetry.space_group_name_H-M   'P 1'
#
loop_
_entity.id
_entity.type
_entity.pdbx_description
1 polymer ?
#
loop_
_entity_poly.entity_id
_entity_poly.type
_entity_poly.pdbx_seq_one_letter_code
_entity_poly.pdbx_strand_id
1 'polypeptide(L)'
;MEVEAFEKAPKSIGRNKAFVVGIIVIIFLLGAVAYGAYLYYSYYSLSNTTLTEDTISNICSVIFPYRNKTKLNVSRTLVVKSDAQREKFKLLFGRKTFDSLINKLGGEVASYSLSKNENKIAFIYVETAEGDEEQKTDTAFVYDFTTGTLTSVHTMKEISSGDVGYTLSLVDVGFSPDGNLLAITTSTGLNIYDLKTGTIKEIFDTGMKEEGIGGVWAYHSPEFSGDGSKILLSKGFWEGIGYMIYDLKENKVIELPYGGYVLGSYVEGWYKDSLIVQRAIEEGTSEFFIVSPDNLESERELVSVETDDFSVRAEIFNGDIYFVTSRSVASGFYSCNNIGRVVEVTARYENLSRFNIETGKLEELLLLDATRYSGVRDPSYRIYSFANHVIGEDEVIVLGVLIGDGDNPLNLAILGTDPLILGELGY
;
A
#
# COMPACT_ATOMS: atom_id res chain seq x y z
N MET A 1 -51.50 -22.71 -16.20
CA MET A 1 -51.17 -21.88 -17.37
C MET A 1 -50.05 -22.59 -18.09
N GLU A 2 -50.40 -23.24 -19.20
CA GLU A 2 -49.52 -23.98 -20.08
C GLU A 2 -48.53 -23.04 -20.77
N VAL A 3 -47.26 -23.42 -20.81
CA VAL A 3 -46.25 -22.82 -21.69
C VAL A 3 -46.22 -23.66 -22.95
N GLU A 4 -47.09 -23.31 -23.90
CA GLU A 4 -47.00 -23.78 -25.28
C GLU A 4 -46.19 -22.78 -26.13
N ALA A 5 -45.47 -23.37 -27.10
CA ALA A 5 -45.03 -22.78 -28.35
C ALA A 5 -43.80 -21.84 -28.34
N PHE A 6 -42.62 -22.46 -28.45
CA PHE A 6 -41.49 -21.90 -29.24
C PHE A 6 -40.86 -22.99 -30.12
N GLU A 7 -41.67 -23.63 -30.97
CA GLU A 7 -41.18 -24.36 -32.14
C GLU A 7 -41.62 -23.63 -33.42
N LYS A 8 -40.68 -22.89 -34.01
CA LYS A 8 -40.59 -22.67 -35.46
C LYS A 8 -39.28 -21.95 -35.79
N ALA A 9 -38.19 -22.72 -35.83
CA ALA A 9 -36.98 -22.29 -36.53
C ALA A 9 -37.31 -22.17 -38.03
N PRO A 10 -36.99 -21.05 -38.70
CA PRO A 10 -37.26 -20.90 -40.11
C PRO A 10 -36.39 -21.86 -40.94
N LYS A 11 -37.06 -22.78 -41.63
CA LYS A 11 -36.47 -23.64 -42.66
C LYS A 11 -35.82 -22.80 -43.75
N SER A 12 -34.58 -23.17 -44.07
CA SER A 12 -33.77 -22.68 -45.18
C SER A 12 -33.46 -21.18 -45.14
N ILE A 13 -32.38 -20.83 -44.45
CA ILE A 13 -31.50 -19.76 -44.95
C ILE A 13 -31.07 -20.23 -46.33
N GLY A 14 -31.73 -19.72 -47.39
CA GLY A 14 -31.43 -20.09 -48.77
C GLY A 14 -29.92 -20.00 -49.00
N ARG A 15 -29.34 -20.98 -49.69
CA ARG A 15 -27.88 -21.12 -49.93
C ARG A 15 -27.15 -19.80 -50.21
N ASN A 16 -27.83 -18.85 -50.86
CA ASN A 16 -27.32 -17.52 -51.17
C ASN A 16 -27.03 -16.65 -49.93
N LYS A 17 -27.83 -16.73 -48.85
CA LYS A 17 -27.60 -15.95 -47.63
C LYS A 17 -26.40 -16.49 -46.82
N ALA A 18 -26.28 -17.81 -46.70
CA ALA A 18 -25.11 -18.43 -46.06
C ALA A 18 -23.81 -18.10 -46.82
N PHE A 19 -23.89 -18.08 -48.15
CA PHE A 19 -22.77 -17.67 -49.00
C PHE A 19 -22.38 -16.20 -48.81
N VAL A 20 -23.35 -15.27 -48.75
CA VAL A 20 -23.08 -13.84 -48.50
C VAL A 20 -22.48 -13.61 -47.12
N VAL A 21 -23.00 -14.26 -46.06
CA VAL A 21 -22.43 -14.16 -44.71
C VAL A 21 -21.00 -14.72 -44.68
N GLY A 22 -20.74 -15.84 -45.36
CA GLY A 22 -19.40 -16.40 -45.50
C GLY A 22 -18.42 -15.43 -46.15
N ILE A 23 -18.83 -14.74 -47.22
CA ILE A 23 -18.01 -13.71 -47.88
C ILE A 23 -17.71 -12.53 -46.93
N ILE A 24 -18.71 -12.05 -46.19
CA ILE A 24 -18.53 -10.93 -45.24
C ILE A 24 -17.54 -11.31 -44.14
N VAL A 25 -17.64 -12.51 -43.57
CA VAL A 25 -16.70 -13.00 -42.56
C VAL A 25 -15.28 -13.10 -43.12
N ILE A 26 -15.12 -13.61 -44.34
CA ILE A 26 -13.80 -13.69 -45.00
C ILE A 26 -13.21 -12.29 -45.25
N ILE A 27 -14.01 -11.33 -45.71
CA ILE A 27 -13.56 -9.93 -45.90
C ILE A 27 -13.12 -9.33 -44.56
N PHE A 28 -13.86 -9.56 -43.49
CA PHE A 28 -13.52 -9.05 -42.16
C PHE A 28 -12.22 -9.67 -41.63
N LEU A 29 -12.03 -10.99 -41.80
CA LEU A 29 -10.80 -11.68 -41.43
C LEU A 29 -9.60 -11.19 -42.25
N LEU A 30 -9.76 -10.99 -43.56
CA LEU A 30 -8.70 -10.44 -44.42
C LEU A 30 -8.37 -8.99 -44.04
N GLY A 31 -9.38 -8.19 -43.67
CA GLY A 31 -9.18 -6.84 -43.15
C GLY A 31 -8.42 -6.82 -41.82
N ALA A 32 -8.76 -7.72 -40.89
CA ALA A 32 -8.06 -7.85 -39.62
C ALA A 32 -6.60 -8.30 -39.80
N VAL A 33 -6.33 -9.26 -40.70
CA VAL A 33 -4.97 -9.70 -41.04
C VAL A 33 -4.17 -8.60 -41.71
N ALA A 34 -4.77 -7.87 -42.67
CA ALA A 34 -4.10 -6.76 -43.34
C ALA A 34 -3.79 -5.61 -42.37
N TYR A 35 -4.72 -5.31 -41.45
CA TYR A 35 -4.51 -4.31 -40.40
C TYR A 35 -3.43 -4.75 -39.40
N GLY A 36 -3.44 -6.01 -38.96
CA GLY A 36 -2.39 -6.58 -38.13
C GLY A 36 -1.02 -6.56 -38.81
N ALA A 37 -0.94 -6.88 -40.11
CA ALA A 37 0.28 -6.79 -40.90
C ALA A 37 0.75 -5.34 -41.08
N TYR A 38 -0.16 -4.39 -41.25
CA TYR A 38 0.16 -2.96 -41.31
C TYR A 38 0.72 -2.45 -39.97
N LEU A 39 0.10 -2.81 -38.84
CA LEU A 39 0.61 -2.47 -37.51
C LEU A 39 1.97 -3.12 -37.27
N TYR A 40 2.13 -4.40 -37.62
CA TYR A 40 3.41 -5.10 -37.53
C TYR A 40 4.48 -4.42 -38.39
N TYR A 41 4.19 -4.10 -39.65
CA TYR A 41 5.12 -3.43 -40.55
C TYR A 41 5.47 -2.03 -40.07
N SER A 42 4.49 -1.26 -39.59
CA SER A 42 4.72 0.09 -39.05
C SER A 42 5.59 0.04 -37.80
N TYR A 43 5.35 -0.92 -36.90
CA TYR A 43 6.18 -1.18 -35.73
C TYR A 43 7.61 -1.60 -36.14
N TYR A 44 7.74 -2.51 -37.11
CA TYR A 44 9.03 -3.06 -37.56
C TYR A 44 9.85 -2.07 -38.39
N SER A 45 9.20 -1.21 -39.20
CA SER A 45 9.90 -0.16 -39.95
C SER A 45 10.41 0.94 -39.02
N LEU A 46 9.69 1.21 -37.94
CA LEU A 46 10.14 2.12 -36.86
C LEU A 46 11.29 1.52 -36.05
N SER A 47 11.35 0.19 -35.88
CA SER A 47 12.42 -0.45 -35.11
C SER A 47 13.73 -0.68 -35.89
N ASN A 48 13.68 -0.77 -37.22
CA ASN A 48 14.83 -1.13 -38.06
C ASN A 48 15.45 0.02 -38.86
N THR A 49 15.02 1.26 -38.67
CA THR A 49 15.78 2.41 -39.16
C THR A 49 16.97 2.63 -38.24
N THR A 50 18.06 1.92 -38.49
CA THR A 50 19.37 2.22 -37.90
C THR A 50 19.82 3.58 -38.44
N LEU A 51 19.47 4.64 -37.72
CA LEU A 51 20.08 5.94 -37.94
C LEU A 51 21.57 5.80 -37.67
N THR A 52 22.38 6.29 -38.60
CA THR A 52 23.83 6.35 -38.42
C THR A 52 24.15 7.30 -37.24
N GLU A 53 25.15 6.96 -36.42
CA GLU A 53 25.58 7.78 -35.26
C GLU A 53 25.75 9.27 -35.62
N ASP A 54 26.23 9.57 -36.83
CA ASP A 54 26.46 10.93 -37.31
C ASP A 54 25.17 11.75 -37.52
N THR A 55 24.04 11.09 -37.83
CA THR A 55 22.75 11.79 -38.02
C THR A 55 22.10 12.13 -36.67
N ILE A 56 22.27 11.24 -35.67
CA ILE A 56 21.79 11.45 -34.30
C ILE A 56 22.57 12.59 -33.63
N SER A 57 23.89 12.65 -33.85
CA SER A 57 24.78 13.68 -33.30
C SER A 57 24.34 15.12 -33.63
N ASN A 58 23.91 15.38 -34.88
CA ASN A 58 23.58 16.73 -35.31
C ASN A 58 22.20 17.22 -34.82
N ILE A 59 21.19 16.35 -34.75
CA ILE A 59 19.84 16.70 -34.28
C ILE A 59 19.81 16.88 -32.75
N CYS A 60 20.62 16.11 -32.03
CA CYS A 60 20.63 16.07 -30.56
C CYS A 60 21.68 16.99 -29.91
N SER A 61 22.38 17.81 -30.70
CA SER A 61 23.43 18.73 -30.24
C SER A 61 22.92 19.93 -29.41
N VAL A 62 21.59 20.12 -29.32
CA VAL A 62 20.93 21.22 -28.57
C VAL A 62 20.02 20.66 -27.46
N ILE A 63 20.43 19.59 -26.78
CA ILE A 63 19.71 19.11 -25.61
C ILE A 63 20.19 19.89 -24.39
N PHE A 64 19.33 20.76 -23.87
CA PHE A 64 19.51 21.27 -22.52
C PHE A 64 19.37 20.10 -21.55
N PRO A 65 20.40 19.75 -20.75
CA PRO A 65 20.25 18.69 -19.77
C PRO A 65 19.18 19.12 -18.77
N TYR A 66 18.12 18.32 -18.66
CA TYR A 66 17.18 18.46 -17.56
C TYR A 66 17.98 18.30 -16.26
N ARG A 67 17.78 19.23 -15.33
CA ARG A 67 18.36 19.15 -14.00
C ARG A 67 17.26 18.81 -13.02
N ASN A 68 17.50 17.80 -12.20
CA ASN A 68 16.59 17.39 -11.15
C ASN A 68 16.27 18.61 -10.26
N LYS A 69 14.98 18.89 -10.08
CA LYS A 69 14.47 20.05 -9.33
C LYS A 69 14.12 19.73 -7.88
N THR A 70 14.49 18.55 -7.38
CA THR A 70 14.27 18.14 -5.99
C THR A 70 14.81 19.19 -5.04
N LYS A 71 13.97 19.65 -4.12
CA LYS A 71 14.35 20.56 -3.05
C LYS A 71 14.18 19.86 -1.71
N LEU A 72 15.23 19.16 -1.29
CA LEU A 72 15.32 18.62 0.06
C LEU A 72 15.76 19.73 1.02
N ASN A 73 14.81 20.41 1.65
CA ASN A 73 15.12 21.41 2.67
C ASN A 73 15.24 20.74 4.05
N VAL A 74 16.31 19.95 4.25
CA VAL A 74 16.59 19.32 5.55
C VAL A 74 17.06 20.40 6.52
N SER A 75 16.18 20.76 7.45
CA SER A 75 16.37 21.90 8.35
C SER A 75 17.27 21.59 9.56
N ARG A 76 17.39 20.30 9.95
CA ARG A 76 18.12 19.86 11.15
C ARG A 76 18.48 18.37 11.07
N THR A 77 19.46 17.90 11.86
CA THR A 77 19.65 16.46 12.15
C THR A 77 19.02 16.12 13.50
N LEU A 78 18.20 15.07 13.55
CA LEU A 78 17.67 14.57 14.82
C LEU A 78 18.68 13.64 15.46
N VAL A 79 19.07 13.95 16.71
CA VAL A 79 20.01 13.12 17.48
C VAL A 79 19.23 12.33 18.51
N VAL A 80 19.22 11.01 18.35
CA VAL A 80 18.62 10.08 19.31
C VAL A 80 19.38 10.15 20.64
N LYS A 81 18.68 10.40 21.75
CA LYS A 81 19.30 10.81 23.03
C LYS A 81 19.53 9.67 24.02
N SER A 82 18.85 8.54 23.88
CA SER A 82 19.00 7.39 24.79
C SER A 82 19.37 6.10 24.05
N ASP A 83 20.04 5.17 24.75
CA ASP A 83 20.40 3.86 24.19
C ASP A 83 19.15 3.04 23.82
N ALA A 84 18.07 3.11 24.61
CA ALA A 84 16.81 2.43 24.30
C ALA A 84 16.17 2.97 23.01
N GLN A 85 16.14 4.30 22.83
CA GLN A 85 15.68 4.90 21.58
C GLN A 85 16.60 4.52 20.42
N ARG A 86 17.92 4.44 20.65
CA ARG A 86 18.89 4.06 19.62
C ARG A 86 18.70 2.60 19.20
N GLU A 87 18.45 1.69 20.14
CA GLU A 87 18.17 0.29 19.81
C GLU A 87 16.81 0.14 19.12
N LYS A 88 15.75 0.82 19.59
CA LYS A 88 14.46 0.89 18.88
C LYS A 88 14.65 1.40 17.45
N PHE A 89 15.41 2.47 17.29
CA PHE A 89 15.74 3.07 15.99
C PHE A 89 16.54 2.11 15.10
N LYS A 90 17.58 1.47 15.64
CA LYS A 90 18.35 0.45 14.92
C LYS A 90 17.49 -0.72 14.51
N LEU A 91 16.49 -1.12 15.27
CA LEU A 91 15.60 -2.20 14.84
C LEU A 91 14.67 -1.76 13.72
N LEU A 92 14.12 -0.55 13.81
CA LEU A 92 13.21 -0.03 12.78
C LEU A 92 13.91 0.26 11.46
N PHE A 93 15.14 0.77 11.50
CA PHE A 93 15.82 1.30 10.32
C PHE A 93 17.14 0.60 10.00
N GLY A 94 17.76 -0.01 11.00
CA GLY A 94 18.97 -0.82 10.84
C GLY A 94 18.61 -2.27 10.63
N ARG A 95 18.36 -2.64 9.36
CA ARG A 95 18.10 -4.04 8.92
C ARG A 95 18.85 -5.07 9.77
N LYS A 96 20.17 -4.88 9.91
CA LYS A 96 21.09 -5.78 10.65
C LYS A 96 20.74 -6.05 12.12
N THR A 97 20.19 -5.10 12.89
CA THR A 97 19.94 -5.32 14.32
C THR A 97 18.64 -6.09 14.53
N PHE A 98 17.61 -5.77 13.76
CA PHE A 98 16.36 -6.54 13.78
C PHE A 98 16.61 -7.92 13.20
N ASP A 99 17.32 -7.99 12.07
CA ASP A 99 17.84 -9.23 11.52
C ASP A 99 18.64 -9.99 12.58
N SER A 100 19.45 -9.36 13.44
CA SER A 100 20.17 -10.10 14.49
C SER A 100 19.26 -10.67 15.60
N LEU A 101 18.17 -10.00 15.94
CA LEU A 101 17.16 -10.53 16.87
C LEU A 101 16.44 -11.72 16.23
N ILE A 102 16.05 -11.57 14.96
CA ILE A 102 15.30 -12.56 14.17
C ILE A 102 16.17 -13.75 13.73
N ASN A 103 17.42 -13.52 13.34
CA ASN A 103 18.39 -14.55 12.95
C ASN A 103 18.68 -15.53 14.09
N LYS A 104 18.46 -15.14 15.36
CA LYS A 104 18.54 -16.06 16.49
C LYS A 104 17.37 -17.05 16.52
N LEU A 105 16.23 -16.67 15.97
CA LEU A 105 15.04 -17.51 15.87
C LEU A 105 15.17 -18.47 14.67
N GLY A 106 15.80 -18.03 13.57
CA GLY A 106 16.11 -18.90 12.42
C GLY A 106 15.04 -18.92 11.31
N GLY A 107 14.21 -17.88 11.22
CA GLY A 107 13.06 -17.82 10.31
C GLY A 107 12.72 -16.39 9.92
N GLU A 108 11.52 -16.17 9.38
CA GLU A 108 11.14 -14.91 8.73
C GLU A 108 10.09 -14.16 9.56
N VAL A 109 10.15 -12.82 9.57
CA VAL A 109 9.09 -11.98 10.14
C VAL A 109 8.09 -11.63 9.05
N ALA A 110 6.85 -12.08 9.20
CA ALA A 110 5.78 -11.82 8.24
C ALA A 110 5.13 -10.45 8.44
N SER A 111 4.89 -10.06 9.70
CA SER A 111 4.34 -8.75 10.05
C SER A 111 4.81 -8.28 11.43
N TYR A 112 4.68 -7.00 11.72
CA TYR A 112 4.98 -6.41 13.03
C TYR A 112 4.14 -5.17 13.33
N SER A 113 4.01 -4.88 14.63
CA SER A 113 3.36 -3.67 15.14
C SER A 113 4.13 -3.13 16.34
N LEU A 114 4.23 -1.81 16.45
CA LEU A 114 4.87 -1.14 17.59
C LEU A 114 3.81 -0.65 18.55
N SER A 115 4.07 -0.82 19.85
CA SER A 115 3.27 -0.12 20.84
C SER A 115 3.55 1.39 20.77
N LYS A 116 2.48 2.20 20.74
CA LYS A 116 2.59 3.66 20.72
C LYS A 116 3.16 4.19 22.04
N ASN A 117 2.66 3.67 23.16
CA ASN A 117 2.99 4.18 24.48
C ASN A 117 4.04 3.36 25.23
N GLU A 118 4.36 2.16 24.74
CA GLU A 118 5.31 1.28 25.39
C GLU A 118 6.52 0.99 24.51
N ASN A 119 7.62 0.66 25.17
CA ASN A 119 8.82 0.16 24.52
C ASN A 119 8.66 -1.32 24.14
N LYS A 120 7.63 -1.64 23.35
CA LYS A 120 7.34 -3.00 22.88
C LYS A 120 7.14 -3.06 21.37
N ILE A 121 7.49 -4.20 20.79
CA ILE A 121 7.15 -4.60 19.41
C ILE A 121 6.45 -5.95 19.47
N ALA A 122 5.40 -6.11 18.68
CA ALA A 122 4.78 -7.39 18.39
C ALA A 122 5.15 -7.77 16.96
N PHE A 123 5.35 -9.05 16.69
CA PHE A 123 5.63 -9.52 15.34
C PHE A 123 5.20 -10.97 15.15
N ILE A 124 4.85 -11.32 13.92
CA ILE A 124 4.58 -12.70 13.51
C ILE A 124 5.85 -13.26 12.92
N TYR A 125 6.28 -14.39 13.47
CA TYR A 125 7.45 -15.14 13.08
C TYR A 125 7.02 -16.45 12.43
N VAL A 126 7.53 -16.74 11.24
CA VAL A 126 7.23 -17.94 10.45
C VAL A 126 8.44 -18.86 10.50
N GLU A 127 8.28 -20.00 11.17
CA GLU A 127 9.26 -21.08 11.20
C GLU A 127 8.94 -22.11 10.11
N THR A 128 9.88 -22.37 9.21
CA THR A 128 9.75 -23.46 8.23
C THR A 128 10.55 -24.66 8.75
N ALA A 129 9.86 -25.76 9.06
CA ALA A 129 10.55 -26.98 9.49
C ALA A 129 11.43 -27.56 8.36
N GLU A 130 12.65 -28.00 8.68
CA GLU A 130 13.50 -28.72 7.73
C GLU A 130 12.94 -30.14 7.48
N GLY A 131 12.49 -30.44 6.25
CA GLY A 131 12.03 -31.78 5.86
C GLY A 131 11.20 -31.83 4.57
N ASP A 132 10.83 -33.06 4.16
CA ASP A 132 10.05 -33.33 2.93
C ASP A 132 8.59 -32.85 2.98
N GLU A 133 8.09 -32.45 4.15
CA GLU A 133 6.80 -31.78 4.33
C GLU A 133 7.05 -30.38 4.91
N GLU A 134 6.92 -29.34 4.09
CA GLU A 134 7.02 -27.93 4.48
C GLU A 134 5.88 -27.56 5.45
N GLN A 135 5.98 -27.98 6.70
CA GLN A 135 5.10 -27.52 7.77
C GLN A 135 5.65 -26.21 8.30
N LYS A 136 4.87 -25.15 8.12
CA LYS A 136 5.16 -23.84 8.68
C LYS A 136 4.41 -23.63 9.98
N THR A 137 5.07 -22.99 10.93
CA THR A 137 4.47 -22.59 12.19
C THR A 137 4.63 -21.09 12.35
N ASP A 138 3.50 -20.42 12.56
CA ASP A 138 3.46 -18.99 12.80
C ASP A 138 3.36 -18.75 14.29
N THR A 139 4.21 -17.88 14.81
CA THR A 139 4.16 -17.46 16.20
C THR A 139 4.14 -15.96 16.29
N ALA A 140 3.09 -15.42 16.90
CA ALA A 140 3.08 -14.04 17.35
C ALA A 140 3.95 -13.94 18.61
N PHE A 141 4.91 -13.02 18.56
CA PHE A 141 5.79 -12.66 19.66
C PHE A 141 5.54 -11.22 20.10
N VAL A 142 5.82 -10.95 21.37
CA VAL A 142 6.01 -9.60 21.91
C VAL A 142 7.41 -9.51 22.48
N TYR A 143 8.15 -8.48 22.06
CA TYR A 143 9.45 -8.14 22.60
C TYR A 143 9.40 -6.80 23.32
N ASP A 144 9.87 -6.79 24.57
CA ASP A 144 9.93 -5.60 25.42
C ASP A 144 11.37 -5.08 25.47
N PHE A 145 11.61 -3.88 24.92
CA PHE A 145 12.93 -3.25 24.86
C PHE A 145 13.45 -2.80 26.24
N THR A 146 12.56 -2.57 27.20
CA THR A 146 12.94 -2.11 28.54
C THR A 146 13.54 -3.26 29.33
N THR A 147 12.92 -4.44 29.22
CA THR A 147 13.33 -5.64 29.96
C THR A 147 14.23 -6.57 29.16
N GLY A 148 14.25 -6.44 27.83
CA GLY A 148 14.90 -7.38 26.91
C GLY A 148 14.19 -8.72 26.81
N THR A 149 12.92 -8.80 27.21
CA THR A 149 12.15 -10.04 27.27
C THR A 149 11.45 -10.31 25.94
N LEU A 150 11.56 -11.55 25.45
CA LEU A 150 10.79 -12.06 24.32
C LEU A 150 9.73 -13.05 24.83
N THR A 151 8.47 -12.82 24.49
CA THR A 151 7.33 -13.65 24.90
C THR A 151 6.58 -14.14 23.67
N SER A 152 6.44 -15.46 23.52
CA SER A 152 5.48 -16.04 22.57
C SER A 152 4.08 -15.85 23.14
N VAL A 153 3.19 -15.21 22.37
CA VAL A 153 1.82 -14.91 22.80
C VAL A 153 0.80 -15.84 22.17
N HIS A 154 1.04 -16.28 20.94
CA HIS A 154 0.16 -17.21 20.24
C HIS A 154 0.93 -17.94 19.14
N THR A 155 0.70 -19.24 19.01
CA THR A 155 1.32 -20.08 17.98
C THR A 155 0.23 -20.83 17.23
N MET A 156 0.30 -20.80 15.90
CA MET A 156 -0.58 -21.54 15.02
C MET A 156 0.26 -22.33 14.02
N LYS A 157 -0.11 -23.58 13.81
CA LYS A 157 0.47 -24.40 12.74
C LYS A 157 -0.27 -24.06 11.45
N GLU A 158 0.44 -23.86 10.34
CA GLU A 158 -0.20 -23.66 9.05
C GLU A 158 -1.05 -24.88 8.69
N ILE A 159 -2.33 -24.63 8.40
CA ILE A 159 -3.26 -25.67 7.96
C ILE A 159 -3.55 -25.44 6.49
N SER A 160 -3.31 -26.43 5.64
CA SER A 160 -3.74 -26.36 4.25
C SER A 160 -5.26 -26.17 4.20
N SER A 161 -5.68 -25.12 3.50
CA SER A 161 -7.09 -24.82 3.25
C SER A 161 -7.82 -25.90 2.41
N GLY A 162 -7.07 -26.76 1.72
CA GLY A 162 -7.59 -27.65 0.68
C GLY A 162 -7.73 -26.99 -0.69
N ASP A 163 -7.63 -25.66 -0.77
CA ASP A 163 -7.53 -24.91 -2.02
C ASP A 163 -6.05 -24.75 -2.41
N VAL A 164 -5.74 -25.00 -3.69
CA VAL A 164 -4.37 -24.99 -4.19
C VAL A 164 -3.75 -23.62 -3.97
N GLY A 165 -2.73 -23.56 -3.11
CA GLY A 165 -1.95 -22.35 -2.84
C GLY A 165 -2.36 -21.55 -1.59
N TYR A 166 -3.25 -22.04 -0.74
CA TYR A 166 -3.63 -21.33 0.49
C TYR A 166 -3.42 -22.17 1.75
N THR A 167 -2.78 -21.55 2.74
CA THR A 167 -2.65 -22.04 4.11
C THR A 167 -3.29 -21.05 5.07
N LEU A 168 -3.89 -21.58 6.13
CA LEU A 168 -4.42 -20.80 7.24
C LEU A 168 -3.24 -20.46 8.15
N SER A 169 -2.97 -19.16 8.33
CA SER A 169 -1.79 -18.60 8.97
C SER A 169 -2.15 -17.41 9.88
N LEU A 170 -1.21 -17.02 10.75
CA LEU A 170 -1.29 -15.72 11.40
C LEU A 170 -0.94 -14.67 10.36
N VAL A 171 -1.73 -13.61 10.26
CA VAL A 171 -1.59 -12.63 9.18
C VAL A 171 -0.97 -11.35 9.70
N ASP A 172 -1.54 -10.75 10.74
CA ASP A 172 -1.07 -9.48 11.26
C ASP A 172 -1.29 -9.31 12.77
N VAL A 173 -0.66 -8.29 13.36
CA VAL A 173 -0.74 -7.93 14.77
C VAL A 173 -0.93 -6.42 14.94
N GLY A 174 -1.60 -6.00 16.00
CA GLY A 174 -1.83 -4.59 16.29
C GLY A 174 -2.00 -4.32 17.78
N PHE A 175 -1.24 -3.38 18.33
CA PHE A 175 -1.42 -2.96 19.72
C PHE A 175 -2.63 -2.05 19.88
N SER A 176 -3.33 -2.23 20.99
CA SER A 176 -4.25 -1.22 21.52
C SER A 176 -3.50 0.04 21.98
N PRO A 177 -4.17 1.22 22.03
CA PRO A 177 -3.50 2.46 22.40
C PRO A 177 -2.93 2.43 23.82
N ASP A 178 -3.58 1.71 24.74
CA ASP A 178 -3.12 1.58 26.12
C ASP A 178 -2.01 0.54 26.32
N GLY A 179 -1.65 -0.21 25.26
CA GLY A 179 -0.62 -1.25 25.28
C GLY A 179 -1.00 -2.51 26.05
N ASN A 180 -2.24 -2.64 26.53
CA ASN A 180 -2.68 -3.79 27.34
C ASN A 180 -3.24 -4.94 26.50
N LEU A 181 -3.75 -4.63 25.30
CA LEU A 181 -4.28 -5.62 24.36
C LEU A 181 -3.43 -5.67 23.08
N LEU A 182 -3.32 -6.88 22.53
CA LEU A 182 -2.81 -7.15 21.20
C LEU A 182 -3.90 -7.84 20.37
N ALA A 183 -4.30 -7.22 19.26
CA ALA A 183 -5.08 -7.87 18.24
C ALA A 183 -4.14 -8.73 17.37
N ILE A 184 -4.55 -9.95 17.08
CA ILE A 184 -3.83 -10.90 16.22
C ILE A 184 -4.84 -11.40 15.19
N THR A 185 -4.65 -11.07 13.93
CA THR A 185 -5.51 -11.56 12.85
C THR A 185 -4.99 -12.91 12.36
N THR A 186 -5.91 -13.81 12.08
CA THR A 186 -5.63 -15.07 11.38
C THR A 186 -6.32 -15.02 10.02
N SER A 187 -6.03 -15.94 9.10
CA SER A 187 -6.71 -15.98 7.79
C SER A 187 -8.25 -16.10 7.88
N THR A 188 -8.79 -16.49 9.04
CA THR A 188 -10.21 -16.73 9.28
C THR A 188 -10.79 -15.93 10.44
N GLY A 189 -9.98 -15.12 11.12
CA GLY A 189 -10.33 -14.75 12.48
C GLY A 189 -9.59 -13.57 13.09
N LEU A 190 -10.01 -13.28 14.32
CA LEU A 190 -9.41 -12.28 15.19
C LEU A 190 -9.27 -12.85 16.60
N ASN A 191 -8.05 -12.77 17.11
CA ASN A 191 -7.71 -13.10 18.49
C ASN A 191 -7.31 -11.82 19.23
N ILE A 192 -7.74 -11.70 20.48
CA ILE A 192 -7.34 -10.62 21.38
C ILE A 192 -6.54 -11.22 22.53
N TYR A 193 -5.29 -10.79 22.65
CA TYR A 193 -4.40 -11.20 23.72
C TYR A 193 -4.27 -10.07 24.75
N ASP A 194 -4.57 -10.37 26.00
CA ASP A 194 -4.36 -9.47 27.14
C ASP A 194 -2.93 -9.66 27.65
N LEU A 195 -2.08 -8.63 27.48
CA LEU A 195 -0.68 -8.65 27.87
C LEU A 195 -0.46 -8.68 29.39
N LYS A 196 -1.45 -8.29 30.18
CA LYS A 196 -1.36 -8.26 31.64
C LYS A 196 -1.68 -9.61 32.25
N THR A 197 -2.71 -10.29 31.75
CA THR A 197 -3.15 -11.59 32.26
C THR A 197 -2.52 -12.76 31.51
N GLY A 198 -2.03 -12.53 30.29
CA GLY A 198 -1.54 -13.57 29.40
C GLY A 198 -2.66 -14.43 28.80
N THR A 199 -3.91 -13.95 28.82
CA THR A 199 -5.07 -14.70 28.31
C THR A 199 -5.39 -14.30 26.88
N ILE A 200 -5.71 -15.29 26.04
CA ILE A 200 -6.20 -15.08 24.69
C ILE A 200 -7.72 -15.29 24.63
N LYS A 201 -8.41 -14.40 23.91
CA LYS A 201 -9.83 -14.51 23.58
C LYS A 201 -9.97 -14.56 22.07
N GLU A 202 -10.44 -15.69 21.56
CA GLU A 202 -10.81 -15.87 20.15
C GLU A 202 -12.19 -15.21 19.94
N ILE A 203 -12.27 -14.26 19.02
CA ILE A 203 -13.51 -13.50 18.77
C ILE A 203 -14.38 -14.22 17.74
N PHE A 204 -13.79 -14.53 16.61
CA PHE A 204 -14.36 -15.40 15.60
C PHE A 204 -13.21 -16.15 14.94
N ASP A 205 -13.42 -17.44 14.73
CA ASP A 205 -12.62 -18.31 13.88
C ASP A 205 -13.63 -19.07 13.03
N THR A 206 -14.16 -18.40 12.00
CA THR A 206 -15.39 -18.86 11.32
C THR A 206 -15.19 -20.13 10.51
N GLY A 207 -13.96 -20.67 10.46
CA GLY A 207 -13.55 -21.53 9.36
C GLY A 207 -13.78 -20.83 8.01
N MET A 208 -13.40 -21.46 6.92
CA MET A 208 -13.50 -20.86 5.58
C MET A 208 -14.93 -20.63 5.04
N LYS A 209 -16.00 -20.76 5.86
CA LYS A 209 -17.34 -21.08 5.33
C LYS A 209 -18.57 -20.53 6.06
N GLU A 210 -18.49 -19.47 6.87
CA GLU A 210 -19.74 -18.74 7.12
C GLU A 210 -20.13 -17.96 5.87
N GLU A 211 -21.20 -18.42 5.21
CA GLU A 211 -21.79 -17.81 4.01
C GLU A 211 -22.06 -16.31 4.27
N GLY A 212 -21.18 -15.43 3.79
CA GLY A 212 -21.34 -13.98 3.85
C GLY A 212 -20.20 -13.20 4.53
N ILE A 213 -19.34 -13.87 5.31
CA ILE A 213 -18.12 -13.25 5.85
C ILE A 213 -16.95 -13.81 5.04
N GLY A 214 -16.58 -13.13 3.94
CA GLY A 214 -15.29 -13.40 3.29
C GLY A 214 -14.18 -13.30 4.34
N GLY A 215 -13.22 -14.23 4.34
CA GLY A 215 -12.24 -14.37 5.43
C GLY A 215 -11.62 -13.03 5.85
N VAL A 216 -11.31 -12.88 7.14
CA VAL A 216 -10.58 -11.72 7.66
C VAL A 216 -9.12 -11.84 7.21
N TRP A 217 -8.86 -11.51 5.96
CA TRP A 217 -7.51 -11.36 5.47
C TRP A 217 -7.09 -9.91 5.73
N ALA A 218 -6.09 -9.78 6.58
CA ALA A 218 -5.52 -8.51 6.97
C ALA A 218 -4.51 -8.06 5.91
N TYR A 219 -4.96 -7.27 4.92
CA TYR A 219 -4.06 -6.39 4.15
C TYR A 219 -3.64 -5.19 4.99
N HIS A 220 -4.50 -4.82 5.93
CA HIS A 220 -4.23 -3.80 6.92
C HIS A 220 -4.09 -4.45 8.28
N SER A 221 -3.08 -4.01 9.03
CA SER A 221 -2.92 -4.37 10.42
C SER A 221 -4.17 -4.00 11.21
N PRO A 222 -4.62 -4.85 12.16
CA PRO A 222 -5.77 -4.52 12.98
C PRO A 222 -5.48 -3.23 13.75
N GLU A 223 -6.32 -2.22 13.56
CA GLU A 223 -6.11 -0.89 14.15
C GLU A 223 -7.19 -0.59 15.19
N PHE A 224 -6.78 -0.35 16.42
CA PHE A 224 -7.68 0.07 17.49
C PHE A 224 -8.07 1.55 17.33
N SER A 225 -9.33 1.87 17.63
CA SER A 225 -9.78 3.25 17.82
C SER A 225 -9.00 3.94 18.95
N GLY A 226 -9.00 5.27 18.98
CA GLY A 226 -8.24 6.03 19.98
C GLY A 226 -8.61 5.70 21.44
N ASP A 227 -9.87 5.34 21.67
CA ASP A 227 -10.38 4.89 22.97
C ASP A 227 -10.19 3.38 23.24
N GLY A 228 -9.68 2.62 22.26
CA GLY A 228 -9.48 1.18 22.34
C GLY A 228 -10.76 0.35 22.35
N SER A 229 -11.94 0.95 22.12
CA SER A 229 -13.23 0.22 22.17
C SER A 229 -13.59 -0.50 20.87
N LYS A 230 -12.94 -0.15 19.75
CA LYS A 230 -13.22 -0.70 18.42
C LYS A 230 -11.93 -1.12 17.73
N ILE A 231 -12.02 -2.09 16.84
CA ILE A 231 -10.92 -2.58 16.00
C ILE A 231 -11.35 -2.52 14.54
N LEU A 232 -10.63 -1.76 13.73
CA LEU A 232 -10.75 -1.75 12.28
C LEU A 232 -10.01 -2.95 11.69
N LEU A 233 -10.66 -3.64 10.75
CA LEU A 233 -10.16 -4.83 10.08
C LEU A 233 -10.46 -4.74 8.59
N SER A 234 -9.61 -5.36 7.76
CA SER A 234 -9.95 -5.63 6.35
C SER A 234 -10.62 -7.00 6.21
N LYS A 235 -11.52 -7.09 5.22
CA LYS A 235 -12.34 -8.27 4.94
C LYS A 235 -12.20 -8.70 3.48
N GLY A 236 -12.19 -10.00 3.24
CA GLY A 236 -12.21 -10.62 1.90
C GLY A 236 -10.83 -11.00 1.38
N PHE A 237 -10.79 -11.80 0.31
CA PHE A 237 -9.57 -12.36 -0.27
C PHE A 237 -8.86 -11.37 -1.21
N TRP A 238 -7.52 -11.44 -1.26
CA TRP A 238 -6.62 -10.78 -2.23
C TRP A 238 -6.52 -9.26 -2.27
N GLU A 239 -7.60 -8.54 -2.52
CA GLU A 239 -7.53 -7.08 -2.66
C GLU A 239 -8.38 -6.37 -1.60
N GLY A 240 -8.89 -7.14 -0.63
CA GLY A 240 -9.89 -6.69 0.32
C GLY A 240 -11.20 -6.39 -0.39
N ILE A 241 -12.25 -7.17 -0.11
CA ILE A 241 -13.60 -6.86 -0.60
C ILE A 241 -14.15 -5.65 0.17
N GLY A 242 -13.77 -5.49 1.44
CA GLY A 242 -14.32 -4.45 2.30
C GLY A 242 -13.54 -4.22 3.58
N TYR A 243 -14.08 -3.34 4.41
CA TYR A 243 -13.63 -3.11 5.78
C TYR A 243 -14.74 -3.43 6.76
N MET A 244 -14.35 -3.77 7.99
CA MET A 244 -15.29 -3.97 9.09
C MET A 244 -14.70 -3.44 10.39
N ILE A 245 -15.58 -3.14 11.33
CA ILE A 245 -15.21 -2.82 12.70
C ILE A 245 -15.71 -3.92 13.61
N TYR A 246 -14.87 -4.37 14.53
CA TYR A 246 -15.28 -5.13 15.69
C TYR A 246 -15.39 -4.23 16.91
N ASP A 247 -16.59 -4.09 17.46
CA ASP A 247 -16.87 -3.36 18.70
C ASP A 247 -16.66 -4.29 19.90
N LEU A 248 -15.62 -4.02 20.70
CA LEU A 248 -15.22 -4.85 21.83
C LEU A 248 -16.23 -4.81 22.97
N LYS A 249 -16.94 -3.69 23.12
CA LYS A 249 -17.88 -3.47 24.22
C LYS A 249 -19.21 -4.15 23.92
N GLU A 250 -19.72 -3.97 22.71
CA GLU A 250 -20.99 -4.53 22.28
C GLU A 250 -20.83 -5.96 21.73
N ASN A 251 -19.59 -6.43 21.55
CA ASN A 251 -19.26 -7.74 21.00
C ASN A 251 -19.96 -8.00 19.66
N LYS A 252 -19.88 -7.04 18.74
CA LYS A 252 -20.56 -7.08 17.44
C LYS A 252 -19.63 -6.62 16.32
N VAL A 253 -19.89 -7.13 15.12
CA VAL A 253 -19.25 -6.67 13.88
C VAL A 253 -20.14 -5.61 13.22
N ILE A 254 -19.50 -4.55 12.73
CA ILE A 254 -20.11 -3.48 11.94
C ILE A 254 -19.44 -3.55 10.56
N GLU A 255 -20.19 -3.94 9.55
CA GLU A 255 -19.73 -3.93 8.16
C GLU A 255 -19.68 -2.50 7.65
N LEU A 256 -18.59 -2.13 6.98
CA LEU A 256 -18.44 -0.81 6.37
C LEU A 256 -18.79 -0.87 4.88
N PRO A 257 -19.39 0.19 4.32
CA PRO A 257 -19.73 0.27 2.90
C PRO A 257 -18.51 0.64 2.03
N TYR A 258 -17.31 0.54 2.59
CA TYR A 258 -16.05 0.86 1.94
C TYR A 258 -15.31 -0.42 1.58
N GLY A 259 -14.58 -0.41 0.46
CA GLY A 259 -13.84 -1.56 -0.02
C GLY A 259 -12.81 -1.16 -1.05
N GLY A 260 -11.62 -1.74 -0.92
CA GLY A 260 -10.38 -1.24 -1.51
C GLY A 260 -10.41 -1.11 -3.02
N TYR A 261 -9.75 -2.02 -3.74
CA TYR A 261 -9.59 -1.87 -5.19
C TYR A 261 -10.94 -1.91 -5.94
N VAL A 262 -11.89 -2.73 -5.47
CA VAL A 262 -13.17 -2.96 -6.17
C VAL A 262 -14.15 -1.79 -6.03
N LEU A 263 -14.23 -1.15 -4.85
CA LEU A 263 -15.14 -0.02 -4.63
C LEU A 263 -14.43 1.33 -4.71
N GLY A 264 -13.11 1.35 -4.92
CA GLY A 264 -12.31 2.57 -5.00
C GLY A 264 -12.32 3.36 -3.69
N SER A 265 -12.50 2.71 -2.55
CA SER A 265 -12.55 3.37 -1.24
C SER A 265 -11.71 2.63 -0.21
N TYR A 266 -10.86 3.38 0.48
CA TYR A 266 -9.89 2.87 1.44
C TYR A 266 -10.15 3.51 2.80
N VAL A 267 -10.18 2.71 3.86
CA VAL A 267 -10.20 3.25 5.22
C VAL A 267 -8.74 3.43 5.64
N GLU A 268 -8.30 4.69 5.73
CA GLU A 268 -6.90 5.05 6.04
C GLU A 268 -6.56 4.84 7.52
N GLY A 269 -7.59 4.83 8.38
CA GLY A 269 -7.44 4.54 9.81
C GLY A 269 -8.32 5.41 10.70
N TRP A 270 -7.95 5.52 11.97
CA TRP A 270 -8.70 6.27 12.97
C TRP A 270 -8.24 7.71 13.14
N TYR A 271 -9.18 8.64 13.15
CA TYR A 271 -9.02 9.97 13.71
C TYR A 271 -9.96 10.14 14.90
N LYS A 272 -9.39 10.10 16.12
CA LYS A 272 -10.16 10.05 17.38
C LYS A 272 -11.11 8.83 17.33
N ASP A 273 -12.42 9.06 17.40
CA ASP A 273 -13.46 8.00 17.33
C ASP A 273 -14.14 7.93 15.95
N SER A 274 -13.55 8.56 14.94
CA SER A 274 -14.04 8.56 13.55
C SER A 274 -13.03 7.90 12.61
N LEU A 275 -13.51 7.41 11.48
CA LEU A 275 -12.66 6.89 10.43
C LEU A 275 -12.28 8.00 9.45
N ILE A 276 -11.06 7.95 8.93
CA ILE A 276 -10.68 8.66 7.71
C ILE A 276 -10.80 7.69 6.54
N VAL A 277 -11.51 8.11 5.50
CA VAL A 277 -11.79 7.32 4.32
C VAL A 277 -11.29 8.05 3.10
N GLN A 278 -10.46 7.42 2.28
CA GLN A 278 -10.10 7.88 0.96
C GLN A 278 -11.06 7.28 -0.07
N ARG A 279 -11.51 8.08 -1.04
CA ARG A 279 -12.24 7.62 -2.23
C ARG A 279 -11.47 8.06 -3.47
N ALA A 280 -11.05 7.10 -4.29
CA ALA A 280 -10.49 7.37 -5.60
C ALA A 280 -11.64 7.69 -6.57
N ILE A 281 -11.58 8.84 -7.21
CA ILE A 281 -12.50 9.22 -8.29
C ILE A 281 -11.82 8.96 -9.63
N GLU A 282 -12.64 8.64 -10.64
CA GLU A 282 -12.20 8.69 -12.03
C GLU A 282 -11.50 10.04 -12.32
N GLU A 283 -10.44 10.03 -13.14
CA GLU A 283 -9.64 11.22 -13.52
C GLU A 283 -8.51 11.65 -12.56
N GLY A 284 -8.06 10.78 -11.65
CA GLY A 284 -6.83 11.04 -10.87
C GLY A 284 -7.05 12.08 -9.77
N THR A 285 -8.21 12.03 -9.13
CA THR A 285 -8.48 12.78 -7.90
C THR A 285 -8.80 11.80 -6.78
N SER A 286 -8.26 12.05 -5.59
CA SER A 286 -8.63 11.33 -4.38
C SER A 286 -9.26 12.28 -3.37
N GLU A 287 -10.44 11.93 -2.90
CA GLU A 287 -11.16 12.65 -1.85
C GLU A 287 -10.97 11.96 -0.51
N PHE A 288 -10.71 12.73 0.54
CA PHE A 288 -10.65 12.26 1.91
C PHE A 288 -11.88 12.72 2.67
N PHE A 289 -12.50 11.81 3.41
CA PHE A 289 -13.69 12.04 4.23
C PHE A 289 -13.40 11.64 5.67
N ILE A 290 -14.13 12.27 6.57
CA ILE A 290 -14.30 11.76 7.94
C ILE A 290 -15.70 11.17 8.09
N VAL A 291 -15.80 10.01 8.74
CA VAL A 291 -17.08 9.35 8.99
C VAL A 291 -17.14 8.75 10.39
N SER A 292 -18.29 8.91 11.06
CA SER A 292 -18.55 8.22 12.32
C SER A 292 -18.88 6.75 12.06
N PRO A 293 -18.24 5.80 12.77
CA PRO A 293 -18.59 4.38 12.64
C PRO A 293 -20.00 4.07 13.16
N ASP A 294 -20.56 4.93 14.01
CA ASP A 294 -21.92 4.78 14.56
C ASP A 294 -23.00 5.38 13.65
N ASN A 295 -22.60 6.22 12.67
CA ASN A 295 -23.48 6.81 11.69
C ASN A 295 -22.76 6.97 10.35
N LEU A 296 -22.83 5.95 9.50
CA LEU A 296 -22.13 5.94 8.22
C LEU A 296 -22.64 7.00 7.23
N GLU A 297 -23.82 7.59 7.45
CA GLU A 297 -24.33 8.72 6.65
C GLU A 297 -23.69 10.06 7.05
N SER A 298 -22.85 10.08 8.09
CA SER A 298 -22.18 11.30 8.58
C SER A 298 -20.93 11.70 7.78
N GLU A 299 -20.75 11.15 6.57
CA GLU A 299 -19.63 11.48 5.71
C GLU A 299 -19.48 13.00 5.54
N ARG A 300 -18.29 13.51 5.83
CA ARG A 300 -17.92 14.90 5.61
C ARG A 300 -16.59 14.96 4.88
N GLU A 301 -16.61 15.54 3.69
CA GLU A 301 -15.38 15.78 2.91
C GLU A 301 -14.42 16.67 3.71
N LEU A 302 -13.14 16.31 3.66
CA LEU A 302 -12.03 17.03 4.26
C LEU A 302 -11.21 17.75 3.21
N VAL A 303 -10.70 16.99 2.22
CA VAL A 303 -9.81 17.51 1.18
C VAL A 303 -9.86 16.61 -0.05
N SER A 304 -9.81 17.20 -1.23
CA SER A 304 -9.62 16.53 -2.51
C SER A 304 -8.23 16.87 -3.07
N VAL A 305 -7.53 15.85 -3.58
CA VAL A 305 -6.15 16.00 -4.08
C VAL A 305 -5.98 15.35 -5.44
N GLU A 306 -5.30 16.05 -6.34
CA GLU A 306 -4.95 15.54 -7.66
C GLU A 306 -3.71 14.62 -7.57
N THR A 307 -3.79 13.44 -8.19
CA THR A 307 -2.70 12.48 -8.28
C THR A 307 -2.83 11.62 -9.55
N ASP A 308 -1.70 11.26 -10.15
CA ASP A 308 -1.65 10.29 -11.25
C ASP A 308 -1.80 8.84 -10.77
N ASP A 309 -1.55 8.60 -9.48
CA ASP A 309 -1.65 7.26 -8.89
C ASP A 309 -3.11 6.94 -8.54
N PHE A 310 -3.51 5.67 -8.69
CA PHE A 310 -4.88 5.22 -8.43
C PHE A 310 -5.32 5.46 -6.97
N SER A 311 -4.38 5.34 -6.04
CA SER A 311 -4.58 5.68 -4.64
C SER A 311 -3.45 6.57 -4.13
N VAL A 312 -3.80 7.44 -3.19
CA VAL A 312 -2.89 8.30 -2.46
C VAL A 312 -2.49 7.55 -1.21
N ARG A 313 -1.19 7.35 -0.98
CA ARG A 313 -0.71 6.82 0.29
C ARG A 313 -0.93 7.87 1.36
N ALA A 314 -1.75 7.59 2.36
CA ALA A 314 -2.00 8.49 3.47
C ALA A 314 -1.70 7.82 4.82
N GLU A 315 -1.37 8.65 5.80
CA GLU A 315 -1.15 8.26 7.20
C GLU A 315 -1.77 9.32 8.10
N ILE A 316 -2.40 8.86 9.17
CA ILE A 316 -2.95 9.75 10.19
C ILE A 316 -1.91 9.90 11.29
N PHE A 317 -1.57 11.14 11.60
CA PHE A 317 -0.51 11.44 12.55
C PHE A 317 -0.77 12.74 13.29
N ASN A 318 -0.69 12.72 14.61
CA ASN A 318 -0.98 13.89 15.46
C ASN A 318 -2.27 14.64 15.12
N GLY A 319 -3.28 13.91 14.65
CA GLY A 319 -4.59 14.47 14.28
C GLY A 319 -4.63 15.18 12.92
N ASP A 320 -3.62 14.99 12.09
CA ASP A 320 -3.57 15.48 10.71
C ASP A 320 -3.46 14.30 9.74
N ILE A 321 -3.80 14.56 8.47
CA ILE A 321 -3.61 13.60 7.38
C ILE A 321 -2.34 13.99 6.65
N TYR A 322 -1.40 13.08 6.56
CA TYR A 322 -0.21 13.24 5.74
C TYR A 322 -0.33 12.32 4.55
N PHE A 323 -0.05 12.81 3.36
CA PHE A 323 -0.22 12.00 2.17
C PHE A 323 0.75 12.34 1.06
N VAL A 324 1.03 11.32 0.24
CA VAL A 324 1.93 11.41 -0.91
C VAL A 324 1.13 11.36 -2.20
N THR A 325 1.21 12.43 -2.99
CA THR A 325 0.65 12.49 -4.34
C THR A 325 1.75 12.43 -5.40
N SER A 326 1.44 11.86 -6.55
CA SER A 326 2.33 11.88 -7.72
C SER A 326 1.70 12.71 -8.83
N ARG A 327 2.47 13.54 -9.53
CA ARG A 327 1.96 14.24 -10.72
C ARG A 327 3.00 14.27 -11.84
N SER A 328 2.55 13.94 -13.03
CA SER A 328 3.33 13.97 -14.26
C SER A 328 2.94 15.20 -15.07
N VAL A 329 3.92 16.04 -15.38
CA VAL A 329 3.71 17.23 -16.19
C VAL A 329 4.70 17.27 -17.34
N ALA A 330 4.27 17.84 -18.45
CA ALA A 330 5.15 18.19 -19.55
C ALA A 330 6.25 19.13 -19.02
N SER A 331 7.52 18.70 -19.09
CA SER A 331 8.60 19.44 -18.44
C SER A 331 9.02 20.69 -19.22
N GLY A 332 8.64 20.81 -20.49
CA GLY A 332 9.17 21.79 -21.43
C GLY A 332 10.59 21.49 -21.92
N PHE A 333 11.22 20.40 -21.43
CA PHE A 333 12.53 19.93 -21.86
C PHE A 333 12.36 18.75 -22.82
N TYR A 334 13.29 18.63 -23.76
CA TYR A 334 13.27 17.58 -24.76
C TYR A 334 14.52 16.72 -24.67
N SER A 335 14.36 15.42 -24.88
CA SER A 335 15.45 14.44 -24.96
C SER A 335 15.38 13.70 -26.29
N CYS A 336 16.50 13.15 -26.74
CA CYS A 336 16.54 12.25 -27.88
C CYS A 336 16.49 10.80 -27.38
N ASN A 337 15.53 10.02 -27.87
CA ASN A 337 15.54 8.58 -27.61
C ASN A 337 16.61 7.86 -28.46
N ASN A 338 16.74 6.54 -28.27
CA ASN A 338 17.71 5.69 -28.96
C ASN A 338 17.52 5.61 -30.50
N ILE A 339 16.41 6.11 -31.05
CA ILE A 339 16.16 6.23 -32.49
C ILE A 339 16.21 7.69 -32.95
N GLY A 340 16.91 8.58 -32.24
CA GLY A 340 17.11 9.98 -32.63
C GLY A 340 15.85 10.84 -32.67
N ARG A 341 14.72 10.37 -32.11
CA ARG A 341 13.48 11.14 -32.03
C ARG A 341 13.53 12.05 -30.81
N VAL A 342 13.28 13.33 -31.06
CA VAL A 342 13.06 14.33 -30.01
C VAL A 342 11.72 14.05 -29.34
N VAL A 343 11.76 13.74 -28.04
CA VAL A 343 10.60 13.50 -27.18
C VAL A 343 10.61 14.50 -26.05
N GLU A 344 9.45 15.07 -25.73
CA GLU A 344 9.34 15.89 -24.52
C GLU A 344 9.49 14.98 -23.30
N VAL A 345 10.32 15.42 -22.35
CA VAL A 345 10.48 14.77 -21.07
C VAL A 345 9.23 15.03 -20.24
N THR A 346 8.57 13.97 -19.79
CA THR A 346 7.56 14.05 -18.74
C THR A 346 8.27 14.12 -17.40
N ALA A 347 8.16 15.24 -16.70
CA ALA A 347 8.65 15.36 -15.33
C ALA A 347 7.63 14.74 -14.37
N ARG A 348 8.08 13.85 -13.49
CA ARG A 348 7.24 13.27 -12.43
C ARG A 348 7.64 13.89 -11.10
N TYR A 349 6.69 14.45 -10.38
CA TYR A 349 6.88 15.01 -9.05
C TYR A 349 6.15 14.17 -8.02
N GLU A 350 6.77 13.91 -6.88
CA GLU A 350 6.10 13.37 -5.69
C GLU A 350 6.03 14.44 -4.63
N ASN A 351 4.83 14.68 -4.10
CA ASN A 351 4.57 15.71 -3.12
C ASN A 351 4.04 15.07 -1.83
N LEU A 352 4.78 15.25 -0.73
CA LEU A 352 4.28 14.98 0.61
C LEU A 352 3.61 16.25 1.15
N SER A 353 2.33 16.14 1.44
CA SER A 353 1.53 17.21 2.00
C SER A 353 0.96 16.82 3.36
N ARG A 354 0.61 17.83 4.16
CA ARG A 354 -0.12 17.71 5.42
C ARG A 354 -1.42 18.49 5.32
N PHE A 355 -2.52 17.83 5.66
CA PHE A 355 -3.82 18.44 5.84
C PHE A 355 -4.17 18.45 7.33
N ASN A 356 -4.28 19.64 7.90
CA ASN A 356 -4.68 19.78 9.29
C ASN A 356 -6.21 19.72 9.40
N ILE A 357 -6.72 18.66 10.03
CA ILE A 357 -8.16 18.35 10.06
C ILE A 357 -8.96 19.43 10.81
N GLU A 358 -8.38 20.02 11.85
CA GLU A 358 -9.07 21.00 12.70
C GLU A 358 -9.18 22.38 12.05
N THR A 359 -8.13 22.81 11.34
CA THR A 359 -8.07 24.13 10.68
C THR A 359 -8.48 24.10 9.22
N GLY A 360 -8.51 22.92 8.59
CA GLY A 360 -8.74 22.76 7.15
C GLY A 360 -7.59 23.24 6.28
N LYS A 361 -6.40 23.44 6.85
CA LYS A 361 -5.23 23.97 6.14
C LYS A 361 -4.45 22.84 5.46
N LEU A 362 -4.21 22.97 4.16
CA LEU A 362 -3.31 22.12 3.38
C LEU A 362 -1.93 22.78 3.25
N GLU A 363 -0.89 22.04 3.57
CA GLU A 363 0.51 22.47 3.52
C GLU A 363 1.36 21.50 2.70
N GLU A 364 2.11 22.00 1.73
CA GLU A 364 3.16 21.23 1.04
C GLU A 364 4.40 21.17 1.94
N LEU A 365 4.87 19.95 2.24
CA LEU A 365 6.02 19.74 3.12
C LEU A 365 7.28 19.41 2.33
N LEU A 366 7.15 18.59 1.29
CA LEU A 366 8.29 18.13 0.51
C LEU A 366 7.87 17.85 -0.93
N LEU A 367 8.62 18.45 -1.87
CA LEU A 367 8.50 18.20 -3.30
C LEU A 367 9.77 17.51 -3.83
N LEU A 368 9.60 16.28 -4.30
CA LEU A 368 10.64 15.47 -4.92
C LEU A 368 10.43 15.41 -6.43
N ASP A 369 11.53 15.46 -7.18
CA ASP A 369 11.54 15.21 -8.62
C ASP A 369 11.96 13.76 -8.88
N ALA A 370 10.96 12.96 -9.24
CA ALA A 370 10.99 11.52 -9.45
C ALA A 370 11.18 11.15 -10.93
N THR A 371 11.64 12.08 -11.78
CA THR A 371 11.76 11.86 -13.23
C THR A 371 12.79 10.77 -13.55
N ARG A 372 12.35 9.62 -14.10
CA ARG A 372 13.20 8.44 -14.40
C ARG A 372 13.66 8.29 -15.87
N TYR A 373 12.96 8.88 -16.85
CA TYR A 373 13.02 8.39 -18.25
C TYR A 373 13.52 9.37 -19.30
N SER A 374 14.30 10.37 -18.91
CA SER A 374 14.72 11.44 -19.82
C SER A 374 16.13 11.28 -20.40
N GLY A 375 16.81 10.15 -20.17
CA GLY A 375 18.24 10.03 -20.48
C GLY A 375 19.10 10.99 -19.64
N VAL A 376 18.56 11.43 -18.51
CA VAL A 376 19.17 12.40 -17.61
C VAL A 376 20.07 11.65 -16.62
N ARG A 377 21.24 12.23 -16.35
CA ARG A 377 22.22 11.64 -15.42
C ARG A 377 21.87 11.84 -13.94
N ASP A 378 20.94 12.73 -13.63
CA ASP A 378 20.56 13.02 -12.25
C ASP A 378 19.71 11.87 -11.67
N PRO A 379 19.95 11.48 -10.41
CA PRO A 379 19.16 10.44 -9.76
C PRO A 379 17.70 10.89 -9.58
N SER A 380 16.74 9.98 -9.80
CA SER A 380 15.34 10.19 -9.45
C SER A 380 15.16 10.07 -7.93
N TYR A 381 14.34 10.91 -7.31
CA TYR A 381 13.98 10.77 -5.90
C TYR A 381 12.56 10.24 -5.78
N ARG A 382 12.35 9.21 -4.97
CA ARG A 382 11.03 8.60 -4.77
C ARG A 382 10.79 8.30 -3.30
N ILE A 383 9.64 8.70 -2.77
CA ILE A 383 9.16 8.26 -1.45
C ILE A 383 8.75 6.79 -1.61
N TYR A 384 9.57 5.89 -1.09
CA TYR A 384 9.35 4.46 -1.14
C TYR A 384 8.54 3.98 0.07
N SER A 385 8.89 4.46 1.26
CA SER A 385 8.17 4.16 2.49
C SER A 385 7.78 5.43 3.22
N PHE A 386 6.68 5.33 3.95
CA PHE A 386 6.07 6.41 4.69
C PHE A 386 5.23 5.74 5.79
N ALA A 387 5.60 5.96 7.04
CA ALA A 387 4.94 5.33 8.18
C ALA A 387 5.07 6.20 9.43
N ASN A 388 4.07 6.14 10.30
CA ASN A 388 4.13 6.73 11.62
C ASN A 388 4.89 5.80 12.59
N HIS A 389 5.70 6.40 13.46
CA HIS A 389 6.44 5.68 14.49
C HIS A 389 6.51 6.51 15.76
N VAL A 390 6.69 5.85 16.90
CA VAL A 390 6.99 6.53 18.17
C VAL A 390 8.45 6.34 18.52
N ILE A 391 9.20 7.43 18.65
CA ILE A 391 10.61 7.44 19.07
C ILE A 391 10.72 8.16 20.41
N GLY A 392 10.75 7.38 21.49
CA GLY A 392 10.70 7.94 22.84
C GLY A 392 9.31 8.43 23.18
N GLU A 393 9.20 9.71 23.51
CA GLU A 393 7.92 10.39 23.76
C GLU A 393 7.39 11.12 22.52
N ASP A 394 8.20 11.21 21.47
CA ASP A 394 7.85 11.91 20.24
C ASP A 394 7.26 10.92 19.23
N GLU A 395 6.05 11.17 18.78
CA GLU A 395 5.59 10.58 17.52
C GLU A 395 6.34 11.26 16.36
N VAL A 396 6.75 10.46 15.38
CA VAL A 396 7.43 10.90 14.17
C VAL A 396 6.83 10.22 12.94
N ILE A 397 6.88 10.88 11.80
CA ILE A 397 6.70 10.22 10.50
C ILE A 397 8.09 9.92 9.97
N VAL A 398 8.34 8.69 9.55
CA VAL A 398 9.57 8.34 8.84
C VAL A 398 9.30 8.10 7.37
N LEU A 399 10.12 8.71 6.55
CA LEU A 399 10.09 8.68 5.09
C LEU A 399 11.36 7.97 4.61
N GLY A 400 11.20 6.89 3.86
CA GLY A 400 12.28 6.31 3.08
C GLY A 400 12.29 6.91 1.68
N VAL A 401 13.34 7.66 1.34
CA VAL A 401 13.50 8.27 0.01
C VAL A 401 14.57 7.51 -0.78
N LEU A 402 14.18 6.82 -1.85
CA LEU A 402 15.13 6.19 -2.77
C LEU A 402 15.78 7.23 -3.66
N ILE A 403 17.08 7.10 -3.88
CA ILE A 403 17.89 7.96 -4.75
C ILE A 403 18.37 7.13 -5.94
N GLY A 404 17.84 7.42 -7.12
CA GLY A 404 18.05 6.64 -8.35
C GLY A 404 17.43 5.23 -8.27
N ASP A 405 18.23 4.24 -8.64
CA ASP A 405 17.92 2.81 -8.52
C ASP A 405 18.69 2.14 -7.36
N GLY A 406 19.21 2.92 -6.41
CA GLY A 406 19.99 2.39 -5.29
C GLY A 406 19.13 1.69 -4.24
N ASP A 407 19.66 0.63 -3.62
CA ASP A 407 18.98 -0.14 -2.56
C ASP A 407 19.01 0.50 -1.17
N ASN A 408 19.69 1.64 -1.01
CA ASN A 408 19.86 2.32 0.27
C ASN A 408 19.01 3.60 0.31
N PRO A 409 17.80 3.58 0.88
CA PRO A 409 16.98 4.77 1.01
C PRO A 409 17.64 5.78 1.98
N LEU A 410 17.49 7.06 1.66
CA LEU A 410 17.67 8.16 2.60
C LEU A 410 16.47 8.17 3.55
N ASN A 411 16.70 7.90 4.84
CA ASN A 411 15.64 7.94 5.84
C ASN A 411 15.54 9.35 6.41
N LEU A 412 14.38 9.98 6.24
CA LEU A 412 14.05 11.28 6.79
C LEU A 412 12.99 11.12 7.87
N ALA A 413 13.06 11.91 8.93
CA ALA A 413 12.01 12.00 9.94
C ALA A 413 11.36 13.38 9.91
N ILE A 414 10.04 13.38 10.06
CA ILE A 414 9.24 14.57 10.33
C ILE A 414 8.76 14.46 11.78
N LEU A 415 9.16 15.43 12.60
CA LEU A 415 8.60 15.58 13.95
C LEU A 415 7.27 16.31 13.87
N GLY A 416 6.26 15.88 14.64
CA GLY A 416 4.95 16.54 14.74
C GLY A 416 4.96 17.88 15.49
N THR A 417 6.10 18.55 15.61
CA THR A 417 6.18 19.89 16.22
C THR A 417 5.90 20.97 15.19
N ASP A 418 5.33 22.11 15.62
CA ASP A 418 5.20 23.32 14.80
C ASP A 418 6.34 24.30 15.15
N PRO A 419 7.23 24.69 14.22
CA PRO A 419 7.26 24.30 12.80
C PRO A 419 7.77 22.88 12.58
N LEU A 420 7.26 22.20 11.55
CA LEU A 420 7.67 20.84 11.18
C LEU A 420 9.18 20.82 10.88
N ILE A 421 9.87 19.89 11.54
CA ILE A 421 11.30 19.70 11.37
C ILE A 421 11.53 18.45 10.54
N LEU A 422 11.95 18.64 9.29
CA LEU A 422 12.52 17.56 8.47
C LEU A 422 13.97 17.36 8.91
N GLY A 423 14.28 16.14 9.38
CA GLY A 423 15.64 15.78 9.70
C GLY A 423 16.12 14.49 9.06
N GLU A 424 17.38 14.50 8.62
CA GLU A 424 18.07 13.30 8.18
C GLU A 424 18.35 12.40 9.38
N LEU A 425 18.04 11.12 9.23
CA LEU A 425 18.36 10.11 10.21
C LEU A 425 19.74 9.53 9.90
N GLY A 426 20.76 10.12 10.53
CA GLY A 426 22.13 9.62 10.46
C GLY A 426 22.37 8.45 11.41
N TYR A 427 23.22 7.51 10.99
CA TYR A 427 23.77 6.45 11.85
C TYR A 427 24.83 6.97 12.81
#